data_AF-A0A3M1S1K4-F1
#
_entry.id   AF-A0A3M1S1K4-F1
#
_cell.length_a   1.000
_cell.length_b   1.000
_cell.length_c   1.000
_cell.angle_alpha   90.00
_cell.angle_beta   90.00
_cell.angle_gamma   90.00
#
_symmetry.space_group_name_H-M   'P 1'
#
loop_
_entity.id
_entity.type
_entity.pdbx_description
1 polymer ?
#
loop_
_entity_poly.entity_id
_entity_poly.type
_entity_poly.pdbx_seq_one_letter_code
_entity_poly.pdbx_strand_id
1 'polypeptide(L)' 'DIVVDGDTGVLVPPDDAAALAAALRRLLADPARRARMGAAGQQRALAEFSWQARAERLWQGFSGVRAHG' A
#
# COMPACT_ATOMS: atom_id res chain seq x y z
N ASP A 1 6.58 0.00 -4.90
CA ASP A 1 5.31 -0.73 -5.05
C ASP A 1 4.28 -0.19 -4.05
N ILE A 2 3.04 0.08 -4.47
CA ILE A 2 1.98 0.76 -3.67
C ILE A 2 0.99 -0.24 -3.07
N VAL A 3 0.70 -1.34 -3.76
CA VAL A 3 -0.21 -2.39 -3.31
C VAL A 3 0.59 -3.67 -3.11
N VAL A 4 0.51 -4.24 -1.91
CA VAL A 4 1.00 -5.61 -1.66
C VAL A 4 -0.17 -6.55 -1.91
N ASP A 5 -0.08 -7.33 -2.98
CA ASP A 5 -1.15 -8.24 -3.39
C ASP A 5 -1.49 -9.24 -2.27
N GLY A 6 -2.78 -9.41 -2.02
CA GLY A 6 -3.29 -10.30 -0.97
C GLY A 6 -3.23 -9.73 0.46
N ASP A 7 -2.49 -8.65 0.70
CA ASP A 7 -2.32 -8.06 2.04
C ASP A 7 -2.95 -6.66 2.14
N THR A 8 -2.50 -5.69 1.34
CA THR A 8 -3.06 -4.34 1.34
C THR A 8 -4.10 -4.11 0.24
N GLY A 9 -4.35 -5.11 -0.60
CA GLY A 9 -5.27 -5.05 -1.73
C GLY A 9 -5.25 -6.33 -2.57
N VAL A 10 -5.88 -6.27 -3.74
CA VAL A 10 -5.85 -7.34 -4.74
C VAL A 10 -5.47 -6.72 -6.08
N LEU A 11 -4.41 -7.25 -6.69
CA LEU A 11 -4.04 -6.88 -8.05
C LEU A 11 -4.85 -7.71 -9.05
N VAL A 12 -5.26 -7.05 -10.14
CA VAL A 12 -5.93 -7.68 -11.27
C VAL A 12 -5.20 -7.30 -12.56
N PRO A 13 -5.29 -8.10 -13.62
CA PRO A 13 -4.75 -7.73 -14.91
C PRO A 13 -5.31 -6.37 -15.38
N PRO A 14 -4.50 -5.53 -16.05
CA PRO A 14 -5.00 -4.29 -16.64
C PRO A 14 -6.07 -4.59 -17.69
N ASP A 15 -7.05 -3.70 -17.80
CA ASP A 15 -8.16 -3.76 -18.76
C ASP A 15 -9.06 -5.01 -18.69
N ASP A 16 -8.94 -5.82 -17.63
CA ASP A 16 -9.81 -6.99 -17.40
C ASP A 16 -10.94 -6.66 -16.40
N ALA A 17 -12.06 -6.20 -16.96
CA ALA A 17 -13.26 -5.89 -16.19
C ALA A 17 -13.85 -7.12 -15.48
N ALA A 18 -13.70 -8.32 -16.05
CA ALA A 18 -14.22 -9.55 -15.47
C ALA A 18 -13.41 -9.96 -14.23
N ALA A 19 -12.08 -9.86 -14.30
CA ALA A 19 -11.20 -10.09 -13.16
C ALA A 19 -11.45 -9.09 -12.03
N LEU A 20 -11.62 -7.81 -12.35
CA LEU A 20 -11.99 -6.78 -11.37
C LEU A 20 -13.32 -7.11 -10.68
N ALA A 21 -14.36 -7.42 -11.45
CA ALA A 21 -15.67 -7.78 -10.90
C ALA A 21 -15.59 -9.03 -10.01
N ALA A 22 -14.81 -10.04 -10.39
CA ALA A 22 -14.61 -11.24 -9.58
C ALA A 22 -13.84 -10.95 -8.28
N ALA A 23 -12.83 -10.07 -8.31
CA ALA A 23 -12.12 -9.63 -7.11
C ALA A 23 -13.05 -8.87 -6.14
N LEU A 24 -13.84 -7.94 -6.66
CA LEU A 24 -14.81 -7.18 -5.86
C LEU A 24 -15.86 -8.10 -5.23
N ARG A 25 -16.45 -9.04 -5.99
CA ARG A 25 -17.42 -10.01 -5.43
C ARG A 25 -16.82 -10.81 -4.28
N ARG A 26 -15.57 -11.29 -4.42
CA ARG A 26 -14.88 -12.03 -3.35
C ARG A 26 -14.66 -11.18 -2.10
N LEU A 27 -14.32 -9.90 -2.25
CA LEU A 27 -14.16 -8.99 -1.11
C LEU A 27 -15.49 -8.59 -0.47
N LEU A 28 -16.56 -8.47 -1.26
CA LEU A 28 -17.90 -8.20 -0.73
C LEU A 28 -18.45 -9.40 0.06
N ALA A 29 -18.12 -10.62 -0.36
CA ALA A 29 -18.54 -11.86 0.30
C ALA A 29 -17.78 -12.14 1.61
N ASP A 30 -16.61 -11.53 1.84
CA ASP A 30 -15.83 -11.69 3.08
C ASP A 30 -15.52 -10.30 3.71
N PRO A 31 -16.43 -9.77 4.53
CA PRO A 31 -16.26 -8.48 5.20
C PRO A 31 -15.04 -8.43 6.13
N ALA A 32 -14.67 -9.56 6.74
CA ALA A 32 -13.54 -9.63 7.66
C ALA A 32 -12.22 -9.47 6.89
N ARG A 33 -12.06 -10.18 5.77
CA ARG A 33 -10.92 -10.01 4.87
C ARG A 33 -10.85 -8.60 4.32
N ARG A 34 -11.98 -8.05 3.86
CA ARG A 34 -12.06 -6.66 3.37
C ARG A 34 -11.58 -5.66 4.43
N ALA A 35 -12.03 -5.80 5.68
CA ALA A 35 -11.63 -4.92 6.77
C ALA A 35 -10.13 -5.03 7.09
N ARG A 36 -9.59 -6.26 7.16
CA ARG A 36 -8.14 -6.49 7.38
C ARG A 36 -7.29 -5.83 6.30
N MET A 37 -7.63 -6.05 5.03
CA MET A 37 -6.89 -5.46 3.91
C MET A 37 -6.94 -3.93 3.93
N GLY A 38 -8.11 -3.35 4.23
CA GLY A 38 -8.26 -1.89 4.36
C GLY A 38 -7.38 -1.32 5.46
N ALA A 39 -7.34 -1.97 6.63
CA ALA A 39 -6.49 -1.56 7.74
C ALA A 39 -4.99 -1.67 7.39
N ALA A 40 -4.57 -2.78 6.80
CA ALA A 40 -3.19 -2.98 6.36
C ALA A 40 -2.76 -1.91 5.33
N GLY A 41 -3.61 -1.64 4.34
CA GLY A 41 -3.37 -0.57 3.35
C GLY A 41 -3.27 0.82 3.98
N GLN A 42 -4.14 1.15 4.94
CA GLN A 42 -4.09 2.42 5.66
C GLN A 42 -2.80 2.56 6.48
N GLN A 43 -2.45 1.53 7.25
CA GLN A 43 -1.22 1.52 8.06
C GLN A 43 0.01 1.73 7.18
N ARG A 44 0.08 1.02 6.05
CA ARG A 44 1.16 1.18 5.08
C ARG A 44 1.19 2.58 4.48
N ALA A 45 0.03 3.14 4.11
CA ALA A 45 -0.02 4.49 3.56
C ALA A 45 0.49 5.56 4.53
N LEU A 46 0.16 5.44 5.82
CA LEU A 46 0.64 6.34 6.86
C LEU A 46 2.16 6.18 7.09
N ALA A 47 2.64 4.94 7.14
CA ALA A 47 4.04 4.63 7.38
C ALA A 47 4.94 5.01 6.19
N GLU A 48 4.46 4.84 4.96
CA GLU A 48 5.31 4.94 3.77
C GLU A 48 5.02 6.14 2.86
N PHE A 49 3.81 6.68 2.87
CA PHE A 49 3.41 7.70 1.89
C PHE A 49 2.96 9.01 2.53
N SER A 50 3.00 9.13 3.86
CA SER A 50 2.76 10.40 4.55
C SER A 50 3.85 11.43 4.27
N TRP A 51 3.48 12.72 4.28
CA TRP A 51 4.45 13.81 4.14
C TRP A 51 5.56 13.73 5.18
N GLN A 52 5.22 13.36 6.41
CA GLN A 52 6.17 13.17 7.51
C GLN A 52 7.17 12.05 7.20
N ALA A 53 6.69 10.85 6.83
CA ALA A 53 7.56 9.72 6.48
C ALA A 53 8.44 10.01 5.26
N ARG A 54 7.94 10.80 4.31
CA ARG A 54 8.72 11.26 3.15
C ARG A 54 9.77 12.29 3.53
N ALA A 55 9.43 13.26 4.38
CA ALA A 55 10.36 14.26 4.89
C ALA A 55 11.48 13.63 5.72
N GLU A 56 11.16 12.66 6.59
CA GLU A 56 12.14 11.92 7.38
C GLU A 56 13.11 11.16 6.46
N ARG A 57 12.61 10.43 5.46
CA ARG A 57 13.47 9.75 4.49
C ARG A 57 14.38 10.70 3.72
N LEU A 58 13.86 11.86 3.33
CA LEU A 58 14.64 12.89 2.67
C LEU A 58 15.75 13.42 3.60
N TRP A 59 15.42 13.68 4.87
CA TRP A 59 16.34 14.16 5.88
C TRP A 59 17.47 13.16 6.13
N GLN A 60 17.15 11.88 6.34
CA GLN A 60 18.12 10.79 6.52
C GLN A 60 19.09 10.68 5.34
N GLY A 61 18.60 10.86 4.12
CA GLY A 61 19.45 10.92 2.93
C GLY A 61 20.46 12.08 2.96
N PHE A 62 20.05 13.27 3.43
CA PHE A 62 20.95 14.42 3.53
C PHE A 62 21.93 14.34 4.71
N SER A 63 21.50 13.83 5.87
CA SER A 63 22.37 13.67 7.04
C SER A 63 23.41 12.56 6.85
N GLY A 64 23.11 11.51 6.08
CA GLY A 64 24.09 10.48 5.72
C GLY A 64 25.23 10.96 4.83
N VAL A 65 24.96 11.93 3.94
CA VAL A 65 25.97 12.50 3.01
C VAL A 65 27.00 13.36 3.74
N ARG A 66 26.63 13.99 4.87
CA ARG A 66 27.56 14.80 5.68
C ARG A 66 28.51 13.96 6.56
N ALA A 67 28.27 12.66 6.73
CA ALA A 67 29.08 11.79 7.60
C ALA A 67 30.17 11.01 6.85
N HIS A 68 30.25 11.13 5.51
CA HIS A 68 31.28 10.48 4.66
C HIS A 68 32.16 11.51 3.94
N GLY A 69 32.32 12.71 4.50
CA GLY A 69 33.18 13.78 3.99
C GLY A 69 34.28 14.12 4.98
#